data_AF-A0A0H4WZH4-F1
#
_entry.id   AF-A0A0H4WZH4-F1
#
_cell.length_a   1.000
_cell.length_b   1.000
_cell.length_c   1.000
_cell.angle_alpha   90.00
_cell.angle_beta   90.00
_cell.angle_gamma   90.00
#
_symmetry.space_group_name_H-M   'P 1'
#
loop_
_entity.id
_entity.type
_entity.pdbx_description
1 polymer ?
#
loop_
_entity_poly.entity_id
_entity_poly.type
_entity_poly.pdbx_seq_one_letter_code
_entity_poly.pdbx_strand_id
1 'polypeptide(L)' 'MLVRRLGGPWVLRQEMEESQVRVGTRVWLPFLRARRYMQSRESLLAYSLTQFFKEAERYRP' A
#
# COMPACT_ATOMS: atom_id res chain seq x y z
N MET A 1 11.64 11.90 -2.43
CA MET A 1 11.76 12.98 -1.42
C MET A 1 11.05 12.71 -0.08
N LEU A 2 10.40 11.54 0.15
CA LEU A 2 9.68 11.25 1.40
C LEU A 2 10.55 10.61 2.50
N VAL A 3 11.55 9.79 2.13
CA VAL A 3 12.30 8.98 3.10
C VAL A 3 13.56 9.64 3.63
N ARG A 4 14.11 10.63 2.92
CA ARG A 4 15.18 11.50 3.46
C ARG A 4 14.76 12.25 4.73
N ARG A 5 13.45 12.44 4.96
CA ARG A 5 12.91 13.07 6.18
C ARG A 5 12.71 12.11 7.34
N LEU A 6 12.74 10.80 7.11
CA LEU A 6 12.58 9.79 8.18
C LEU A 6 13.89 9.51 8.94
N GLY A 7 15.00 10.15 8.55
CA GLY A 7 16.24 10.24 9.35
C GLY A 7 16.98 8.92 9.60
N GLY A 8 16.49 7.82 9.06
CA GLY A 8 16.99 6.48 9.32
C GLY A 8 17.88 5.93 8.21
N PRO A 9 18.93 5.15 8.54
CA PRO A 9 19.67 4.41 7.54
C PRO A 9 18.75 3.39 6.85
N TRP A 10 18.84 3.33 5.53
CA TRP A 10 18.18 2.33 4.71
C TRP A 10 18.94 1.02 4.79
N VAL A 11 18.22 -0.05 5.07
CA VAL A 11 18.73 -1.42 5.01
C VAL A 11 18.06 -2.09 3.82
N LEU A 12 18.77 -2.11 2.70
CA LEU A 12 18.38 -2.91 1.54
C LEU A 12 18.60 -4.40 1.86
N ARG A 13 17.63 -5.21 1.45
CA ARG A 13 17.68 -6.66 1.51
C ARG A 13 17.57 -7.20 0.08
N GLN A 14 17.80 -8.50 -0.08
CA GLN A 14 17.67 -9.17 -1.37
C GLN A 14 16.24 -9.02 -1.92
N GLU A 15 15.25 -9.16 -1.05
CA GLU A 15 13.85 -8.93 -1.38
C GLU A 15 13.44 -7.48 -1.10
N MET A 16 12.76 -6.85 -2.07
CA MET A 16 12.29 -5.46 -1.95
C MET A 16 11.32 -5.28 -0.78
N GLU A 17 10.50 -6.30 -0.49
CA GLU A 17 9.53 -6.27 0.61
C GLU A 17 10.18 -6.23 1.99
N GLU A 18 11.40 -6.75 2.08
CA GLU A 18 12.20 -6.79 3.30
C GLU A 18 13.05 -5.54 3.49
N SER A 19 12.99 -4.58 2.55
CA SER A 19 13.71 -3.31 2.69
C SER A 19 13.20 -2.54 3.90
N GLN A 20 14.14 -2.05 4.71
CA GLN A 20 13.85 -1.47 6.02
C GLN A 20 14.40 -0.07 6.15
N VAL A 21 13.73 0.74 6.96
CA VAL A 21 14.19 2.05 7.40
C VAL A 21 14.26 2.04 8.92
N ARG A 22 15.46 2.24 9.50
CA ARG A 22 15.62 2.31 10.96
C ARG A 22 15.40 3.74 11.45
N VAL A 23 14.26 4.03 12.05
CA VAL A 23 13.96 5.35 12.64
C VAL A 23 14.18 5.27 14.15
N GLY A 24 15.32 5.75 14.64
CA GLY A 24 15.71 5.60 16.05
C GLY A 24 15.81 4.12 16.46
N THR A 25 15.02 3.71 17.45
CA THR A 25 14.92 2.31 17.91
C THR A 25 13.88 1.47 17.15
N ARG A 26 13.13 2.07 16.21
CA ARG A 26 12.03 1.41 15.49
C ARG A 26 12.41 1.06 14.06
N VAL A 27 11.90 -0.07 13.59
CA VAL A 27 12.06 -0.52 12.20
C VAL A 27 10.79 -0.22 11.42
N TRP A 28 10.95 0.38 10.25
CA TRP A 28 9.88 0.65 9.29
C TRP A 28 10.05 -0.23 8.05
N LEU A 29 8.96 -0.89 7.63
CA LEU A 29 8.89 -1.74 6.43
C LEU A 29 7.99 -1.07 5.38
N PRO A 30 8.51 -0.10 4.62
CA PRO A 30 7.70 0.74 3.74
C PRO A 30 6.96 -0.05 2.66
N PHE A 31 7.62 -1.02 2.02
CA PHE A 31 7.01 -1.79 0.94
C PHE A 31 5.96 -2.78 1.44
N LEU A 32 6.21 -3.44 2.58
CA LEU A 32 5.20 -4.29 3.22
C LEU A 32 3.95 -3.49 3.62
N ARG A 33 4.13 -2.27 4.17
CA ARG A 33 3.00 -1.38 4.48
C ARG A 33 2.26 -0.92 3.23
N ALA A 34 2.99 -0.49 2.20
CA ALA A 34 2.40 -0.10 0.93
C ALA A 34 1.59 -1.25 0.33
N ARG A 35 2.13 -2.48 0.32
CA ARG A 35 1.43 -3.69 -0.14
C ARG A 35 0.15 -3.94 0.65
N ARG A 36 0.21 -3.95 1.98
CA ARG A 36 -0.98 -4.13 2.84
C ARG A 36 -2.02 -3.04 2.61
N TYR A 37 -1.58 -1.80 2.46
CA TYR A 37 -2.46 -0.67 2.20
C TYR A 37 -3.12 -0.76 0.82
N MET A 38 -2.34 -1.08 -0.21
CA MET A 38 -2.85 -1.29 -1.57
C MET A 38 -3.80 -2.48 -1.64
N GLN A 39 -3.50 -3.60 -0.98
CA GLN A 39 -4.41 -4.75 -0.87
C GLN A 39 -5.73 -4.38 -0.15
N SER A 40 -5.65 -3.61 0.94
CA SER A 40 -6.85 -3.13 1.63
C SER A 40 -7.67 -2.17 0.76
N ARG A 41 -7.00 -1.34 -0.05
CA ARG A 41 -7.68 -0.43 -0.98
C ARG A 41 -8.12 -1.10 -2.26
N GLU A 42 -7.48 -2.17 -2.71
CA GLU A 42 -7.94 -3.04 -3.78
C GLU A 42 -9.27 -3.65 -3.41
N SER A 43 -9.47 -4.03 -2.15
CA SER A 43 -10.79 -4.49 -1.69
C SER A 43 -11.84 -3.39 -1.77
N LEU A 44 -11.50 -2.14 -1.40
CA LEU A 44 -12.38 -0.98 -1.55
C LEU A 44 -12.61 -0.59 -3.01
N LEU A 45 -11.58 -0.65 -3.85
CA LEU A 45 -11.65 -0.34 -5.28
C LEU A 45 -12.48 -1.40 -5.99
N ALA A 46 -12.20 -2.68 -5.77
CA ALA A 46 -12.97 -3.81 -6.29
C ALA A 46 -14.42 -3.78 -5.82
N TYR A 47 -14.68 -3.44 -4.56
CA TYR A 47 -16.03 -3.24 -4.04
C TYR A 47 -16.73 -2.06 -4.74
N SER A 48 -16.05 -0.91 -4.87
CA SER A 48 -16.60 0.27 -5.53
C SER A 48 -16.92 0.03 -7.01
N LEU A 49 -16.04 -0.67 -7.74
CA LEU A 49 -16.24 -1.06 -9.13
C LEU A 49 -17.38 -2.07 -9.26
N THR A 50 -17.47 -3.05 -8.36
CA THR A 50 -18.58 -4.01 -8.32
C THR A 50 -19.92 -3.29 -8.09
N GLN A 51 -19.97 -2.33 -7.18
CA GLN A 51 -21.17 -1.52 -6.94
C GLN A 51 -21.52 -0.67 -8.16
N PHE A 52 -20.54 -0.03 -8.78
CA PHE A 52 -20.73 0.76 -9.99
C PHE A 52 -21.30 -0.06 -11.15
N PHE A 53 -20.77 -1.25 -11.42
CA PHE A 53 -21.30 -2.12 -12.48
C PHE A 53 -22.70 -2.63 -12.18
N LYS A 54 -22.99 -3.04 -10.94
CA LYS A 54 -24.34 -3.45 -10.52
C LYS A 54 -25.35 -2.32 -10.68
N GLU A 55 -24.96 -1.10 -10.35
CA GLU A 55 -25.82 0.06 -10.49
C GLU A 55 -26.03 0.40 -11.97
N ALA A 56 -24.99 0.31 -12.80
CA ALA A 56 -25.11 0.48 -14.25
C ALA A 56 -26.01 -0.59 -14.90
N GLU A 57 -26.01 -1.83 -14.40
CA GLU A 57 -26.93 -2.88 -14.86
C GLU A 57 -28.39 -2.57 -14.51
N ARG A 58 -28.68 -1.92 -13.38
CA ARG A 58 -30.05 -1.55 -12.99
C ARG A 58 -30.66 -0.49 -13.88
N TYR A 59 -29.84 0.37 -14.50
CA TYR A 59 -30.30 1.40 -15.43
C TYR A 59 -30.20 0.95 -16.90
N ARG A 60 -29.90 -0.32 -17.16
CA ARG A 60 -29.95 -0.86 -18.51
C ARG A 60 -31.43 -1.09 -18.90
N PRO A 61 -31.90 -0.58 -20.06
CA PRO A 61 -33.28 -0.75 -20.52
C PRO A 61 -33.70 -2.21 -20.69
#